data_AF-A0A396JFD7-F1
#
_entry.id   AF-A0A396JFD7-F1
#
_cell.length_a   1.000
_cell.length_b   1.000
_cell.length_c   1.000
_cell.angle_alpha   90.00
_cell.angle_beta   90.00
_cell.angle_gamma   90.00
#
_symmetry.space_group_name_H-M   'P 1'
#
loop_
_entity.id
_entity.type
_entity.pdbx_description
1 polymer ?
#
loop_
_entity_poly.entity_id
_entity_poly.type
_entity_poly.pdbx_seq_one_letter_code
_entity_poly.pdbx_strand_id
1 'polypeptide(L)'
;MFKFSECALIDESLVSDVDQWILHLTRSSIKELVLEVWIEGYSKIPWCLFSCQSLHHLKLHWCCLKPPTTFESFKSLKSLDLNLVTVAQNDFENLISGCPLLEKFKFTEVDGFTQVNIRAPNLKFLKINGEYEDINFENTFQL
;
A
#
# COMPACT_ATOMS: atom_id res chain seq x y z
N MET A 1 5.17 -7.29 -14.48
CA MET A 1 4.87 -7.60 -13.08
C MET A 1 6.19 -7.82 -12.35
N PHE A 2 6.44 -7.15 -11.23
CA PHE A 2 7.53 -7.48 -10.32
C PHE A 2 6.95 -8.02 -9.02
N LYS A 3 7.42 -9.20 -8.59
CA LYS A 3 7.01 -9.83 -7.33
C LYS A 3 8.28 -10.24 -6.58
N PHE A 4 8.34 -9.83 -5.32
CA PHE A 4 9.38 -10.24 -4.39
C PHE A 4 8.75 -10.69 -3.08
N SER A 5 9.16 -11.86 -2.60
CA SER A 5 8.66 -12.49 -1.38
C SER A 5 9.84 -13.11 -0.63
N GLU A 6 10.12 -12.65 0.58
CA GLU A 6 11.20 -13.18 1.41
C GLU A 6 10.89 -13.08 2.91
N CYS A 7 11.24 -14.13 3.66
CA CYS A 7 11.19 -14.21 5.11
C CYS A 7 12.58 -14.58 5.62
N ALA A 8 13.31 -13.64 6.21
CA ALA A 8 14.68 -13.84 6.64
C ALA A 8 14.98 -13.13 7.98
N LEU A 9 15.94 -13.65 8.74
CA LEU A 9 16.56 -12.92 9.86
C LEU A 9 17.37 -11.74 9.32
N ILE A 10 17.68 -10.75 10.16
CA ILE A 10 18.34 -9.49 9.77
C ILE A 10 19.49 -9.74 8.78
N ASP A 11 19.30 -9.29 7.54
CA ASP A 11 20.33 -9.18 6.51
C ASP A 11 20.33 -7.74 5.98
N GLU A 12 21.29 -6.93 6.45
CA GLU A 12 21.43 -5.54 6.01
C GLU A 12 21.67 -5.42 4.51
N SER A 13 22.29 -6.43 3.88
CA SER A 13 22.52 -6.43 2.43
C SER A 13 21.21 -6.59 1.67
N LEU A 14 20.32 -7.46 2.16
CA LEU A 14 18.99 -7.66 1.59
C LEU A 14 18.12 -6.40 1.69
N VAL A 15 18.17 -5.70 2.82
CA VAL A 15 17.48 -4.41 3.01
C VAL A 15 17.94 -3.40 1.95
N SER A 16 19.25 -3.28 1.75
CA SER A 16 19.80 -2.37 0.75
C SER A 16 19.38 -2.75 -0.67
N ASP A 17 19.40 -4.04 -0.99
CA ASP A 17 19.02 -4.56 -2.30
C ASP A 17 17.54 -4.28 -2.61
N VAL A 18 16.63 -4.53 -1.66
CA VAL A 18 15.19 -4.23 -1.81
C VAL A 18 14.98 -2.74 -2.07
N ASP A 19 15.66 -1.86 -1.34
CA ASP A 19 15.55 -0.41 -1.53
C ASP A 19 16.05 0.02 -2.92
N GLN A 20 17.18 -0.54 -3.39
CA GLN A 20 17.70 -0.29 -4.73
C GLN A 20 16.77 -0.81 -5.82
N TRP A 21 16.17 -1.99 -5.63
CA TRP A 21 15.20 -2.54 -6.57
C TRP A 21 13.96 -1.66 -6.67
N ILE A 22 13.38 -1.25 -5.55
CA ILE A 22 12.22 -0.35 -5.54
C ILE A 22 12.58 0.98 -6.25
N LEU A 23 13.75 1.55 -5.95
CA LEU A 23 14.22 2.76 -6.63
C LEU A 23 14.36 2.57 -8.15
N HIS A 24 14.89 1.44 -8.60
CA HIS A 24 15.04 1.15 -10.02
C HIS A 24 13.69 0.92 -10.70
N LEU A 25 12.82 0.10 -10.12
CA LEU A 25 11.52 -0.27 -10.65
C LEU A 25 10.60 0.96 -10.80
N THR A 26 10.62 1.85 -9.80
CA THR A 26 9.80 3.08 -9.80
C THR A 26 10.19 4.02 -10.94
N ARG A 27 11.46 4.00 -11.39
CA ARG A 27 11.94 4.74 -12.58
C ARG A 27 11.58 4.06 -13.90
N SER A 28 11.45 2.73 -13.91
CA SER A 28 11.13 1.95 -15.11
C SER A 28 9.63 1.86 -15.44
N SER A 29 8.79 2.71 -14.83
CA SER A 29 7.35 2.79 -15.11
C SER A 29 6.61 1.46 -14.99
N ILE A 30 6.93 0.67 -13.95
CA ILE A 30 6.25 -0.60 -13.71
C ILE A 30 4.74 -0.40 -13.45
N LYS A 31 3.94 -1.39 -13.85
CA LYS A 31 2.49 -1.39 -13.64
C LYS A 31 2.05 -2.20 -12.43
N GLU A 32 2.88 -3.13 -11.98
CA GLU A 32 2.50 -4.07 -10.93
C GLU A 32 3.68 -4.35 -10.03
N LEU A 33 3.48 -4.12 -8.74
CA LEU A 33 4.44 -4.38 -7.69
C LEU A 33 3.80 -5.22 -6.59
N VAL A 34 4.45 -6.33 -6.25
CA VAL A 34 4.11 -7.16 -5.10
C VAL A 34 5.35 -7.25 -4.21
N LEU A 35 5.26 -6.75 -2.98
CA LEU A 35 6.28 -6.86 -1.96
C LEU A 35 5.73 -7.61 -0.75
N GLU A 36 6.34 -8.75 -0.46
CA GLU A 36 6.02 -9.58 0.70
C GLU A 36 7.32 -9.81 1.48
N VAL A 37 7.71 -8.82 2.29
CA VAL A 37 9.03 -8.80 2.93
C VAL A 37 8.84 -8.81 4.43
N TRP A 38 9.20 -9.91 5.07
CA TRP A 38 9.30 -10.00 6.52
C TRP A 38 10.78 -10.17 6.89
N ILE A 39 11.46 -9.03 7.04
CA ILE A 39 12.83 -8.96 7.54
C ILE A 39 12.77 -8.22 8.86
N GLU A 40 13.30 -8.83 9.92
CA GLU A 40 13.36 -8.19 11.23
C GLU A 40 14.07 -6.82 11.13
N GLY A 41 13.41 -5.75 11.60
CA GLY A 41 13.92 -4.37 11.48
C GLY A 41 13.64 -3.66 10.14
N TYR A 42 13.32 -4.38 9.05
CA TYR A 42 12.82 -3.78 7.82
C TYR A 42 11.31 -3.65 7.88
N SER A 43 10.86 -2.43 8.10
CA SER A 43 9.44 -2.11 7.98
C SER A 43 9.20 -0.97 7.02
N LYS A 44 10.18 -0.12 6.75
CA LYS A 44 9.92 1.15 6.04
C LYS A 44 10.05 0.96 4.54
N ILE A 45 8.94 1.13 3.84
CA ILE A 45 8.95 1.20 2.38
C ILE A 45 9.64 2.50 1.91
N PRO A 46 10.53 2.44 0.90
CA PRO A 46 11.14 3.62 0.31
C PRO A 46 10.13 4.63 -0.21
N TRP A 47 10.38 5.91 0.06
CA TRP A 47 9.51 7.01 -0.35
C TRP A 47 9.31 7.08 -1.88
N CYS A 48 10.28 6.62 -2.66
CA CYS A 48 10.23 6.64 -4.12
C CYS A 48 9.10 5.77 -4.69
N LEU A 49 8.59 4.79 -3.94
CA LEU A 49 7.41 4.03 -4.32
C LEU A 49 6.21 4.95 -4.58
N PHE A 50 6.00 5.91 -3.68
CA PHE A 50 4.89 6.87 -3.74
C PHE A 50 4.99 7.85 -4.91
N SER A 51 6.14 7.92 -5.59
CA SER A 51 6.31 8.69 -6.82
C SER A 51 5.96 7.92 -8.09
N CYS A 52 5.70 6.60 -8.01
CA CYS A 52 5.46 5.76 -9.17
C CYS A 52 4.02 5.86 -9.68
N GLN A 53 3.79 6.78 -10.61
CA GLN A 53 2.46 7.08 -11.15
C GLN A 53 1.93 6.07 -12.17
N SER A 54 2.78 5.15 -12.64
CA SER A 54 2.42 4.09 -13.60
C SER A 54 1.80 2.86 -12.96
N LEU A 55 1.83 2.74 -11.63
CA LEU A 55 1.32 1.57 -10.92
C LEU A 55 -0.19 1.42 -11.10
N HIS A 56 -0.61 0.25 -11.54
CA HIS A 56 -1.99 -0.21 -11.61
C HIS A 56 -2.34 -1.17 -10.47
N HIS A 57 -1.36 -1.99 -10.05
CA HIS A 57 -1.55 -2.98 -8.99
C HIS A 57 -0.41 -2.89 -7.98
N LEU A 58 -0.77 -2.72 -6.71
CA LEU A 58 0.16 -2.67 -5.59
C LEU A 58 -0.29 -3.67 -4.52
N LYS A 59 0.59 -4.59 -4.16
CA LYS A 59 0.40 -5.48 -3.01
C LYS A 59 1.58 -5.34 -2.06
N LEU A 60 1.28 -5.06 -0.79
CA LEU A 60 2.25 -4.90 0.27
C LEU A 60 1.87 -5.79 1.46
N HIS A 61 2.84 -6.52 1.97
CA HIS A 61 2.67 -7.42 3.11
C HIS A 61 3.81 -7.19 4.10
N TRP A 62 3.50 -7.11 5.40
CA TRP A 62 4.49 -6.88 6.48
C TRP A 62 5.25 -5.55 6.38
N CYS A 63 4.58 -4.49 5.90
CA CYS A 63 5.20 -3.19 5.64
C CYS A 63 4.67 -2.09 6.58
N CYS A 64 5.50 -1.11 6.88
CA CYS A 64 5.13 0.17 7.47
C CYS A 64 5.07 1.23 6.37
N LEU A 65 3.87 1.75 6.13
CA LEU A 65 3.63 2.84 5.19
C LEU A 65 3.75 4.18 5.89
N LYS A 66 4.62 5.04 5.36
CA LYS A 66 4.73 6.45 5.71
C LYS A 66 4.82 7.26 4.41
N PRO A 67 3.68 7.55 3.77
CA PRO A 67 3.66 8.41 2.59
C PRO A 67 4.34 9.75 2.92
N PRO A 68 5.22 10.29 2.04
CA PRO A 68 5.79 11.61 2.23
C PRO A 68 4.69 12.68 2.15
N THR A 69 4.89 13.84 2.77
CA THR A 69 3.94 14.97 2.69
C THR A 69 3.75 15.51 1.27
N THR A 70 4.70 15.22 0.37
CA THR A 70 4.63 15.55 -1.07
C THR A 70 3.88 14.51 -1.88
N PHE A 71 3.39 13.42 -1.26
CA PHE A 71 2.62 12.40 -1.96
C PHE A 71 1.29 12.99 -2.42
N GLU A 72 1.15 13.17 -3.73
CA GLU A 72 -0.08 13.69 -4.32
C GLU A 72 -1.17 12.63 -4.47
N SER A 73 -0.79 11.39 -4.84
CA SER A 73 -1.70 10.29 -5.19
C SER A 73 -0.99 9.16 -5.94
N PHE A 74 -1.62 7.99 -6.00
CA PHE A 74 -1.34 7.01 -7.07
C PHE A 74 -2.39 7.16 -8.19
N LYS A 75 -2.08 7.96 -9.22
CA LYS A 75 -3.06 8.40 -10.24
C LYS A 75 -3.61 7.27 -11.11
N SER A 76 -2.85 6.18 -11.29
CA SER A 76 -3.21 5.06 -12.17
C SER A 76 -3.62 3.78 -11.43
N LEU A 77 -3.65 3.80 -10.10
CA LEU A 77 -3.82 2.59 -9.30
C LEU A 77 -5.27 2.09 -9.36
N LYS A 78 -5.42 0.82 -9.73
CA LYS A 78 -6.71 0.11 -9.85
C LYS A 78 -6.91 -0.95 -8.78
N SER A 79 -5.83 -1.52 -8.26
CA SER A 79 -5.88 -2.54 -7.22
C SER A 79 -4.85 -2.25 -6.14
N LEU A 80 -5.31 -2.22 -4.90
CA LEU A 80 -4.48 -2.07 -3.71
C LEU A 80 -4.77 -3.23 -2.75
N ASP A 81 -3.73 -3.94 -2.33
CA ASP A 81 -3.80 -5.06 -1.39
C ASP A 81 -2.78 -4.82 -0.27
N LEU A 82 -3.27 -4.50 0.93
CA LEU A 82 -2.49 -4.23 2.12
C LEU A 82 -2.77 -5.33 3.15
N ASN A 83 -1.73 -6.05 3.57
CA ASN A 83 -1.84 -7.13 4.53
C ASN A 83 -0.78 -6.98 5.63
N LEU A 84 -1.16 -7.04 6.92
CA LEU A 84 -0.23 -6.86 8.05
C LEU A 84 0.62 -5.59 7.85
N VAL A 85 -0.05 -4.48 7.50
CA VAL A 85 0.60 -3.20 7.23
C VAL A 85 0.32 -2.22 8.36
N THR A 86 1.36 -1.57 8.85
CA THR A 86 1.24 -0.45 9.81
C THR A 86 1.19 0.87 9.06
N VAL A 87 0.14 1.66 9.26
CA VAL A 87 -0.02 2.99 8.65
C VAL A 87 -0.84 3.87 9.58
N ALA A 88 -0.50 5.16 9.69
CA ALA A 88 -1.28 6.09 10.51
C ALA A 88 -2.66 6.35 9.87
N GLN A 89 -3.70 6.55 10.68
CA GLN A 89 -5.07 6.71 10.17
C GLN A 89 -5.20 7.83 9.13
N ASN A 90 -4.64 9.02 9.40
CA ASN A 90 -4.65 10.13 8.45
C ASN A 90 -3.90 9.80 7.15
N ASP A 91 -2.76 9.10 7.24
CA ASP A 91 -1.99 8.71 6.06
C ASP A 91 -2.72 7.67 5.22
N PHE A 92 -3.43 6.75 5.87
CA PHE A 92 -4.31 5.78 5.24
C PHE A 92 -5.45 6.48 4.49
N GLU A 93 -6.17 7.39 5.14
CA GLU A 93 -7.31 8.10 4.54
C GLU A 93 -6.85 8.94 3.33
N ASN A 94 -5.71 9.61 3.43
CA ASN A 94 -5.09 10.34 2.33
C ASN A 94 -4.65 9.40 1.18
N LEU A 95 -4.11 8.22 1.52
CA LEU A 95 -3.70 7.23 0.53
C LEU A 95 -4.89 6.73 -0.30
N ILE A 96 -5.98 6.34 0.36
CA ILE A 96 -7.17 5.80 -0.31
C ILE A 96 -7.88 6.88 -1.12
N SER A 97 -8.11 8.06 -0.53
CA SER A 97 -8.76 9.17 -1.23
C SER A 97 -7.95 9.72 -2.41
N GLY A 98 -6.63 9.57 -2.37
CA GLY A 98 -5.71 9.89 -3.46
C GLY A 98 -5.70 8.88 -4.61
N CYS A 99 -6.45 7.78 -4.57
CA CYS A 99 -6.46 6.78 -5.66
C CYS A 99 -7.77 6.83 -6.46
N PRO A 100 -7.94 7.79 -7.41
CA PRO A 100 -9.23 8.04 -8.06
C PRO A 100 -9.71 6.88 -8.95
N LEU A 101 -8.80 6.02 -9.42
CA LEU A 101 -9.12 4.88 -10.30
C LEU A 101 -9.19 3.54 -9.55
N LEU A 102 -9.17 3.55 -8.21
CA LEU A 102 -9.14 2.33 -7.40
C LEU A 102 -10.45 1.54 -7.58
N GLU A 103 -10.34 0.33 -8.11
CA GLU A 103 -11.46 -0.59 -8.35
C GLU A 103 -11.51 -1.75 -7.35
N LYS A 104 -10.35 -2.16 -6.83
CA LYS A 104 -10.23 -3.27 -5.88
C LYS A 104 -9.37 -2.87 -4.70
N PHE A 105 -9.92 -3.02 -3.50
CA PHE A 105 -9.20 -2.72 -2.28
C PHE A 105 -9.28 -3.90 -1.31
N LYS A 106 -8.13 -4.30 -0.77
CA LYS A 106 -8.04 -5.26 0.33
C LYS A 106 -7.20 -4.66 1.44
N PHE A 107 -7.72 -4.74 2.66
CA PHE A 107 -7.01 -4.33 3.86
C PHE A 107 -7.23 -5.37 4.95
N THR A 108 -6.29 -6.27 5.11
CA THR A 108 -6.43 -7.45 5.99
C THR A 108 -5.39 -7.46 7.08
N GLU A 109 -5.74 -8.04 8.23
CA GLU A 109 -4.92 -8.01 9.45
C GLU A 109 -4.64 -6.56 9.87
N VAL A 110 -5.70 -5.74 9.84
CA VAL A 110 -5.71 -4.35 10.32
C VAL A 110 -5.62 -4.36 11.84
N ASP A 111 -4.81 -3.46 12.39
CA ASP A 111 -4.71 -3.20 13.83
C ASP A 111 -4.52 -1.69 14.06
N GLY A 112 -4.99 -1.19 15.21
CA GLY A 112 -4.82 0.21 15.62
C GLY A 112 -5.74 1.22 14.92
N PHE A 113 -6.84 0.78 14.30
CA PHE A 113 -7.82 1.66 13.66
C PHE A 113 -9.10 1.74 14.49
N THR A 114 -9.47 2.94 14.96
CA THR A 114 -10.80 3.14 15.54
C THR A 114 -11.87 3.13 14.44
N GLN A 115 -11.65 3.88 13.36
CA GLN A 115 -12.56 3.96 12.22
C GLN A 115 -11.82 3.81 10.91
N VAL A 116 -12.42 3.05 9.98
CA VAL A 116 -11.91 2.89 8.62
C VAL A 116 -12.77 3.72 7.67
N ASN A 117 -12.25 4.89 7.26
CA ASN A 117 -12.93 5.77 6.32
C ASN A 117 -12.46 5.48 4.89
N ILE A 118 -13.38 5.07 4.01
CA ILE A 118 -13.08 4.76 2.61
C ILE A 118 -13.74 5.78 1.71
N ARG A 119 -12.90 6.47 0.92
CA ARG A 119 -13.32 7.39 -0.13
C ARG A 119 -12.77 6.96 -1.49
N ALA A 120 -13.51 6.11 -2.19
CA ALA A 120 -13.08 5.56 -3.48
C ALA A 120 -14.26 5.41 -4.47
N PRO A 121 -14.48 6.39 -5.36
CA PRO A 121 -15.69 6.45 -6.20
C PRO A 121 -15.81 5.36 -7.26
N ASN A 122 -14.71 4.69 -7.59
CA ASN A 122 -14.66 3.60 -8.56
C ASN A 122 -14.51 2.21 -7.93
N LEU A 123 -14.61 2.11 -6.60
CA LEU A 123 -14.39 0.85 -5.90
C LEU A 123 -15.54 -0.12 -6.17
N LYS A 124 -15.20 -1.33 -6.62
CA LYS A 124 -16.13 -2.41 -6.99
C LYS A 124 -15.92 -3.67 -6.14
N PHE A 125 -14.78 -3.77 -5.48
CA PHE A 125 -14.44 -4.89 -4.63
C PHE A 125 -13.74 -4.40 -3.38
N LEU A 126 -14.25 -4.80 -2.23
CA LEU A 126 -13.67 -4.52 -0.94
C LEU A 126 -13.52 -5.81 -0.13
N LYS A 127 -12.36 -5.98 0.50
CA LYS A 127 -12.17 -6.97 1.56
C LYS A 127 -11.46 -6.30 2.73
N ILE A 128 -12.10 -6.28 3.89
CA ILE A 128 -11.48 -5.81 5.13
C ILE A 128 -11.56 -6.91 6.19
N ASN A 129 -10.47 -7.11 6.92
CA ASN A 129 -10.39 -8.01 8.08
C ASN A 129 -9.40 -7.44 9.10
N GLY A 130 -9.68 -7.56 10.39
CA GLY A 130 -8.81 -7.09 11.47
C GLY A 130 -9.61 -6.45 12.60
N GLU A 131 -8.89 -5.72 13.46
CA GLU A 131 -9.44 -5.01 14.61
C GLU A 131 -9.72 -3.55 14.25
N TYR A 132 -11.01 -3.21 14.17
CA TYR A 132 -11.51 -1.84 14.04
C TYR A 132 -12.92 -1.72 14.62
N GLU A 133 -13.31 -0.53 15.07
CA GLU A 133 -14.64 -0.34 15.69
C GLU A 133 -15.73 -0.14 14.65
N ASP A 134 -15.45 0.66 13.61
CA ASP A 134 -16.45 0.98 12.58
C ASP A 134 -15.82 1.23 11.20
N ILE A 135 -16.65 1.16 10.16
CA ILE A 135 -16.28 1.41 8.77
C ILE A 135 -17.28 2.38 8.13
N ASN A 136 -16.75 3.43 7.51
CA ASN A 136 -17.54 4.46 6.84
C ASN A 136 -17.19 4.51 5.35
N PHE A 137 -18.22 4.65 4.53
CA PHE A 137 -18.13 4.73 3.07
C PHE A 137 -18.55 6.12 2.60
N GLU A 138 -17.58 6.91 2.15
CA GLU A 138 -17.81 8.23 1.58
C GLU A 138 -17.60 8.20 0.07
N ASN A 139 -18.56 8.68 -0.70
CA ASN A 139 -18.44 8.74 -2.16
C ASN A 139 -17.98 7.42 -2.80
N THR A 140 -18.45 6.28 -2.29
CA THR A 140 -18.06 4.92 -2.72
C THR A 140 -19.28 4.24 -3.34
N PHE A 141 -19.73 4.77 -4.48
CA PHE A 141 -21.07 4.47 -5.03
C PHE A 141 -21.17 3.14 -5.80
N GLN A 142 -20.03 2.53 -6.13
CA GLN A 142 -19.95 1.33 -6.99
C GLN A 142 -19.74 0.02 -6.20
N LEU A 143 -19.63 0.11 -4.87
CA LEU A 143 -19.47 -1.03 -3.97
C LEU A 143 -20.82 -1.65 -3.65
#